data_AF-A0A943AMF5-F1
#
_entry.id   AF-A0A943AMF5-F1
#
_cell.length_a   1.000
_cell.length_b   1.000
_cell.length_c   1.000
_cell.angle_alpha   90.00
_cell.angle_beta   90.00
_cell.angle_gamma   90.00
#
_symmetry.space_group_name_H-M   'P 1'
#
loop_
_entity.id
_entity.type
_entity.pdbx_description
1 polymer ?
#
loop_
_entity_poly.entity_id
_entity_poly.type
_entity_poly.pdbx_seq_one_letter_code
_entity_poly.pdbx_strand_id
1 'polypeptide(L)'
;MKKKNKGGLLFLMSVVFGGFLGGFVGMFKAATESHEIILDAKVLIPWISAICLLIGFISILLTFNFLKKSRKFHSLYQEEMDDDLNETYYVQMNRNLEFGTIAFHITSVAILLALFISGSEVIVLDRSNLILPLSFLGLVLIFNAQKYFYKTIAIVRQFDLAFFSTPKDYLDYVNSYDEGERQANLEQSFRILFQLNQYVLPGLYFLIALFSLLTGEIQLLAFLLVGAIHIYIGVMQLPMVKRYFK
;
A
#
# COMPACT_ATOMS: atom_id res chain seq x y z
N MET A 1 7.93 26.94 26.63
CA MET A 1 7.91 26.40 25.25
C MET A 1 9.01 25.34 25.08
N LYS A 2 8.68 24.05 24.97
CA LYS A 2 9.69 22.98 24.72
C LYS A 2 10.08 22.98 23.24
N LYS A 3 11.34 23.34 22.94
CA LYS A 3 11.96 23.24 21.61
C LYS A 3 11.93 21.75 21.18
N LYS A 4 11.13 21.39 20.18
CA LYS A 4 11.14 20.04 19.60
C LYS A 4 12.50 19.79 18.91
N ASN A 5 13.18 18.71 19.28
CA ASN A 5 14.43 18.21 18.67
C ASN A 5 14.22 17.79 17.21
N LYS A 6 14.02 18.76 16.30
CA LYS A 6 13.90 18.50 14.86
C LYS A 6 15.23 17.99 14.27
N GLY A 7 16.37 18.38 14.84
CA GLY A 7 17.71 17.98 14.36
C GLY A 7 18.01 16.50 14.51
N GLY A 8 17.63 15.87 15.63
CA GLY A 8 17.83 14.43 15.85
C GLY A 8 16.99 13.57 14.89
N LEU A 9 15.75 14.00 14.61
CA LEU A 9 14.88 13.32 13.65
C LEU A 9 15.42 13.42 12.22
N LEU A 10 15.92 14.60 11.82
CA LEU A 10 16.52 14.80 10.50
C LEU A 10 17.81 14.00 10.33
N PHE A 11 18.65 13.92 11.37
CA PHE A 11 19.86 13.08 11.34
C PHE A 11 19.51 11.59 11.22
N LEU A 12 18.52 11.12 12.01
CA LEU A 12 18.05 9.74 11.92
C LEU A 12 17.48 9.43 10.53
N MET A 13 16.70 10.35 9.94
CA MET A 13 16.20 10.23 8.57
C MET A 13 17.34 10.15 7.54
N SER A 14 18.39 10.96 7.67
CA SER A 14 19.55 10.93 6.76
C SER A 14 20.35 9.63 6.86
N VAL A 15 20.52 9.08 8.06
CA VAL A 15 21.21 7.80 8.28
C VAL A 15 20.39 6.64 7.70
N VAL A 16 19.07 6.65 7.94
CA VAL A 16 18.14 5.68 7.37
C VAL A 16 18.15 5.74 5.84
N PHE A 17 18.12 6.95 5.27
CA PHE A 17 18.14 7.18 3.82
C PHE A 17 19.47 6.76 3.19
N GLY A 18 20.60 7.07 3.85
CA GLY A 18 21.94 6.68 3.39
C GLY A 18 22.18 5.17 3.46
N GLY A 19 21.74 4.51 4.54
CA GLY A 19 21.80 3.06 4.66
C GLY A 19 20.91 2.34 3.64
N PHE A 20 19.72 2.90 3.38
CA PHE A 20 18.80 2.39 2.37
C PHE A 20 19.39 2.45 0.96
N LEU A 21 19.91 3.61 0.55
CA LEU A 21 20.52 3.77 -0.78
C LEU A 21 21.83 2.99 -0.92
N GLY A 22 22.67 2.97 0.12
CA GLY A 22 23.91 2.20 0.13
C GLY A 22 23.68 0.69 -0.02
N GLY A 23 22.65 0.16 0.65
CA GLY A 23 22.22 -1.23 0.49
C GLY A 23 21.78 -1.54 -0.94
N PHE A 24 21.00 -0.64 -1.56
CA PHE A 24 20.51 -0.82 -2.94
C PHE A 24 21.64 -0.84 -3.98
N VAL A 25 22.63 0.05 -3.84
CA VAL A 25 23.79 0.13 -4.74
C VAL A 25 24.70 -1.11 -4.59
N GLY A 26 24.94 -1.58 -3.36
CA GLY A 26 25.73 -2.78 -3.11
C GLY A 26 25.12 -4.04 -3.74
N MET A 27 23.79 -4.13 -3.75
CA MET A 27 23.06 -5.27 -4.32
C MET A 27 23.09 -5.31 -5.85
N PHE A 28 22.87 -4.18 -6.52
CA PHE A 28 22.97 -4.13 -7.99
C PHE A 28 24.34 -4.61 -8.47
N LYS A 29 25.40 -4.22 -7.75
CA LYS A 29 26.77 -4.64 -8.04
C LYS A 29 26.95 -6.15 -7.90
N ALA A 30 26.52 -6.73 -6.78
CA ALA A 30 26.62 -8.17 -6.52
C ALA A 30 25.77 -9.02 -7.51
N ALA A 31 24.68 -8.45 -8.03
CA ALA A 31 23.78 -9.15 -8.93
C ALA A 31 24.20 -9.10 -10.42
N THR A 32 24.92 -8.05 -10.86
CA THR A 32 25.56 -8.02 -12.19
C THR A 32 26.67 -9.07 -12.34
N GLU A 33 27.20 -9.58 -11.23
CA GLU A 33 28.31 -10.55 -11.24
C GLU A 33 27.80 -12.02 -11.35
N SER A 34 26.54 -12.32 -11.02
CA SER A 34 25.98 -13.68 -11.06
C SER A 34 25.16 -13.95 -12.34
N HIS A 35 25.78 -14.56 -13.35
CA HIS A 35 25.14 -14.91 -14.64
C HIS A 35 24.53 -16.33 -14.63
N GLU A 36 23.41 -16.56 -13.92
CA GLU A 36 22.67 -17.84 -14.00
C GLU A 36 21.16 -17.65 -14.19
N ILE A 37 20.53 -18.75 -14.63
CA ILE A 37 19.22 -18.94 -15.28
C ILE A 37 18.08 -18.03 -14.76
N ILE A 38 17.34 -17.45 -15.71
CA ILE A 38 16.29 -16.39 -15.57
C ILE A 38 15.13 -16.74 -14.60
N LEU A 39 14.98 -17.99 -14.15
CA LEU A 39 13.86 -18.47 -13.32
C LEU A 39 14.26 -19.26 -12.06
N ASP A 40 15.52 -19.18 -11.61
CA ASP A 40 15.88 -19.76 -10.31
C ASP A 40 15.28 -18.94 -9.15
N ALA A 41 14.51 -19.58 -8.28
CA ALA A 41 13.93 -18.98 -7.08
C ALA A 41 15.01 -18.37 -6.17
N LYS A 42 16.21 -18.95 -6.11
CA LYS A 42 17.33 -18.42 -5.30
C LYS A 42 17.82 -17.06 -5.80
N VAL A 43 17.65 -16.80 -7.10
CA VAL A 43 17.97 -15.51 -7.72
C VAL A 43 16.76 -14.58 -7.61
N LEU A 44 15.57 -15.03 -8.01
CA LEU A 44 14.37 -14.18 -8.10
C LEU A 44 13.87 -13.66 -6.75
N ILE A 45 13.91 -14.47 -5.68
CA ILE A 45 13.34 -14.09 -4.38
C ILE A 45 14.02 -12.81 -3.84
N PRO A 46 15.36 -12.71 -3.75
CA PRO A 46 16.06 -11.47 -3.39
C PRO A 46 15.75 -10.27 -4.30
N TRP A 47 15.55 -10.48 -5.60
CA TRP A 47 15.19 -9.41 -6.53
C TRP A 47 13.78 -8.87 -6.25
N ILE A 48 12.81 -9.76 -6.01
CA ILE A 48 11.43 -9.38 -5.73
C ILE A 48 11.38 -8.60 -4.40
N SER A 49 12.03 -9.07 -3.34
CA SER A 49 12.06 -8.36 -2.06
C SER A 49 12.72 -6.99 -2.16
N ALA A 50 13.81 -6.85 -2.93
CA ALA A 50 14.46 -5.57 -3.21
C ALA A 50 13.55 -4.60 -3.98
N ILE A 51 12.88 -5.08 -5.03
CA ILE A 51 11.94 -4.25 -5.83
C ILE A 51 10.77 -3.80 -4.95
N CYS A 52 10.19 -4.69 -4.16
CA CYS A 52 9.15 -4.35 -3.18
C CYS A 52 9.62 -3.27 -2.20
N LEU A 53 10.84 -3.38 -1.69
CA LEU A 53 11.43 -2.41 -0.78
C LEU A 53 11.61 -1.04 -1.43
N LEU A 54 12.11 -0.98 -2.67
CA LEU A 54 12.24 0.26 -3.44
C LEU A 54 10.90 0.91 -3.74
N ILE A 55 9.91 0.13 -4.18
CA ILE A 55 8.55 0.62 -4.41
C ILE A 55 7.98 1.19 -3.11
N GLY A 56 8.14 0.48 -1.99
CA GLY A 56 7.70 0.95 -0.69
C GLY A 56 8.36 2.27 -0.29
N PHE A 57 9.65 2.42 -0.53
CA PHE A 57 10.38 3.64 -0.22
C PHE A 57 10.04 4.83 -1.13
N ILE A 58 9.82 4.63 -2.43
CA ILE A 58 9.35 5.72 -3.28
C ILE A 58 7.93 6.12 -2.86
N SER A 59 7.08 5.13 -2.61
CA SER A 59 5.67 5.35 -2.25
C SER A 59 5.52 6.03 -0.88
N ILE A 60 6.40 5.79 0.09
CA ILE A 60 6.33 6.47 1.39
C ILE A 60 6.66 7.97 1.26
N LEU A 61 7.61 8.32 0.39
CA LEU A 61 7.93 9.73 0.10
C LEU A 61 6.74 10.43 -0.57
N LEU A 62 6.12 9.75 -1.55
CA LEU A 62 4.91 10.24 -2.20
C LEU A 62 3.76 10.41 -1.20
N THR A 63 3.55 9.45 -0.32
CA THR A 63 2.55 9.50 0.75
C THR A 63 2.71 10.76 1.59
N PHE A 64 3.90 11.00 2.13
CA PHE A 64 4.14 12.21 2.93
C PHE A 64 3.98 13.51 2.13
N ASN A 65 4.41 13.53 0.86
CA ASN A 65 4.27 14.69 -0.01
C ASN A 65 2.80 15.05 -0.24
N PHE A 66 1.99 14.07 -0.64
CA PHE A 66 0.56 14.27 -0.90
C PHE A 66 -0.20 14.65 0.37
N LEU A 67 0.04 13.98 1.49
CA LEU A 67 -0.63 14.33 2.76
C LEU A 67 -0.22 15.72 3.27
N LYS A 68 1.03 16.12 3.09
CA LYS A 68 1.47 17.49 3.42
C LYS A 68 0.80 18.53 2.53
N LYS A 69 0.67 18.27 1.22
CA LYS A 69 -0.07 19.14 0.29
C LYS A 69 -1.54 19.23 0.69
N SER A 70 -2.18 18.11 1.00
CA SER A 70 -3.57 18.07 1.44
C SER A 70 -3.80 18.96 2.67
N ARG A 71 -2.98 18.85 3.72
CA ARG A 71 -3.06 19.74 4.89
C ARG A 71 -2.80 21.21 4.59
N LYS A 72 -1.89 21.50 3.66
CA LYS A 72 -1.62 22.88 3.23
C LYS A 72 -2.84 23.48 2.53
N PHE A 73 -3.49 22.73 1.64
CA PHE A 73 -4.71 23.20 0.99
C PHE A 73 -5.88 23.30 1.95
N HIS A 74 -5.95 22.43 2.97
CA HIS A 74 -6.93 22.56 4.05
C HIS A 74 -6.78 23.88 4.83
N SER A 75 -5.55 24.29 5.18
CA SER A 75 -5.37 25.58 5.85
C SER A 75 -5.72 26.77 4.95
N LEU A 76 -5.37 26.71 3.66
CA LEU A 76 -5.73 27.76 2.70
C LEU A 76 -7.26 27.85 2.53
N TYR A 77 -7.94 26.71 2.44
CA TYR A 77 -9.39 26.60 2.38
C TYR A 77 -10.08 27.24 3.60
N GLN A 78 -9.49 27.18 4.80
CA GLN A 78 -10.06 27.79 5.99
C GLN A 78 -9.86 29.32 6.07
N GLU A 79 -8.81 29.84 5.45
CA GLU A 79 -8.44 31.27 5.50
C GLU A 79 -9.05 32.07 4.34
N GLU A 80 -9.40 31.41 3.24
CA GLU A 80 -9.85 32.05 2.01
C GLU A 80 -11.35 32.35 2.02
N MET A 81 -11.69 33.63 1.78
CA MET A 81 -13.07 34.12 1.73
C MET A 81 -13.60 34.26 0.30
N ASP A 82 -12.75 34.16 -0.72
CA ASP A 82 -13.15 34.15 -2.13
C ASP A 82 -13.72 32.78 -2.52
N ASP A 83 -14.98 32.73 -2.92
CA ASP A 83 -15.71 31.47 -3.17
C ASP A 83 -15.07 30.61 -4.28
N ASP A 84 -14.60 31.23 -5.38
CA ASP A 84 -13.99 30.52 -6.52
C ASP A 84 -12.64 29.90 -6.14
N LEU A 85 -11.81 30.65 -5.41
CA LEU A 85 -10.53 30.16 -4.91
C LEU A 85 -10.71 29.10 -3.81
N ASN A 86 -11.74 29.27 -2.98
CA ASN A 86 -12.12 28.35 -1.91
C ASN A 86 -12.50 26.96 -2.49
N GLU A 87 -13.35 26.91 -3.51
CA GLU A 87 -13.72 25.66 -4.20
C GLU A 87 -12.49 24.96 -4.81
N THR A 88 -11.60 25.75 -5.43
CA THR A 88 -10.36 25.22 -6.00
C THR A 88 -9.47 24.56 -4.94
N TYR A 89 -9.36 25.17 -3.75
CA TYR A 89 -8.61 24.59 -2.64
C TYR A 89 -9.28 23.36 -2.05
N TYR A 90 -10.61 23.32 -1.98
CA TYR A 90 -11.36 22.14 -1.56
C TYR A 90 -11.05 20.93 -2.45
N VAL A 91 -11.11 21.12 -3.78
CA VAL A 91 -10.79 20.05 -4.75
C VAL A 91 -9.34 19.60 -4.60
N GLN A 92 -8.39 20.52 -4.49
CA GLN A 92 -6.97 20.18 -4.35
C GLN A 92 -6.67 19.48 -3.03
N MET A 93 -7.29 19.90 -1.93
CA MET A 93 -7.18 19.28 -0.62
C MET A 93 -7.59 17.80 -0.65
N ASN A 94 -8.80 17.52 -1.14
CA ASN A 94 -9.35 16.16 -1.20
C ASN A 94 -8.61 15.30 -2.23
N ARG A 95 -8.28 15.84 -3.41
CA ARG A 95 -7.49 15.11 -4.42
C ARG A 95 -6.12 14.68 -3.90
N ASN A 96 -5.41 15.58 -3.21
CA ASN A 96 -4.12 15.22 -2.59
C ASN A 96 -4.31 14.23 -1.43
N LEU A 97 -5.43 14.28 -0.70
CA LEU A 97 -5.73 13.27 0.32
C LEU A 97 -5.89 11.89 -0.31
N GLU A 98 -6.70 11.76 -1.36
CA GLU A 98 -6.96 10.48 -2.04
C GLU A 98 -5.68 9.89 -2.69
N PHE A 99 -4.86 10.73 -3.34
CA PHE A 99 -3.55 10.27 -3.83
C PHE A 99 -2.61 9.84 -2.70
N GLY A 100 -2.67 10.53 -1.55
CA GLY A 100 -1.97 10.14 -0.34
C GLY A 100 -2.44 8.79 0.22
N THR A 101 -3.75 8.54 0.22
CA THR A 101 -4.37 7.27 0.61
C THR A 101 -3.89 6.12 -0.27
N ILE A 102 -3.95 6.30 -1.60
CA ILE A 102 -3.51 5.27 -2.57
C ILE A 102 -2.01 4.97 -2.39
N ALA A 103 -1.18 6.00 -2.32
CA ALA A 103 0.26 5.84 -2.10
C ALA A 103 0.56 5.14 -0.77
N PHE A 104 -0.20 5.44 0.29
CA PHE A 104 -0.05 4.81 1.60
C PHE A 104 -0.40 3.31 1.56
N HIS A 105 -1.48 2.92 0.88
CA HIS A 105 -1.86 1.52 0.72
C HIS A 105 -0.79 0.75 -0.08
N ILE A 106 -0.32 1.31 -1.20
CA ILE A 106 0.77 0.70 -2.00
C ILE A 106 2.04 0.54 -1.15
N THR A 107 2.42 1.59 -0.41
CA THR A 107 3.57 1.56 0.51
C THR A 107 3.44 0.42 1.52
N SER A 108 2.27 0.32 2.16
CA SER A 108 2.00 -0.65 3.22
C SER A 108 2.12 -2.08 2.70
N VAL A 109 1.52 -2.37 1.55
CA VAL A 109 1.61 -3.69 0.90
C VAL A 109 3.04 -4.00 0.47
N ALA A 110 3.73 -3.06 -0.18
CA ALA A 110 5.06 -3.28 -0.72
C ALA A 110 6.10 -3.60 0.39
N ILE A 111 6.10 -2.85 1.49
CA ILE A 111 7.02 -3.12 2.61
C ILE A 111 6.66 -4.40 3.35
N LEU A 112 5.37 -4.71 3.54
CA LEU A 112 4.98 -5.98 4.15
C LEU A 112 5.44 -7.17 3.30
N LEU A 113 5.26 -7.09 1.98
CA LEU A 113 5.79 -8.10 1.05
C LEU A 113 7.32 -8.20 1.16
N ALA A 114 8.04 -7.08 1.12
CA ALA A 114 9.50 -7.09 1.28
C ALA A 114 9.93 -7.75 2.60
N LEU A 115 9.23 -7.48 3.70
CA LEU A 115 9.50 -8.06 5.01
C LEU A 115 9.28 -9.58 5.03
N PHE A 116 8.15 -10.07 4.55
CA PHE A 116 7.85 -11.51 4.55
C PHE A 116 8.78 -12.27 3.61
N ILE A 117 9.04 -11.74 2.41
CA ILE A 117 9.92 -12.38 1.43
C ILE A 117 11.35 -12.42 1.98
N SER A 118 11.89 -11.29 2.46
CA SER A 118 13.24 -11.27 3.04
C SER A 118 13.37 -12.09 4.33
N GLY A 119 12.30 -12.22 5.12
CA GLY A 119 12.26 -13.14 6.26
C GLY A 119 12.36 -14.60 5.82
N SER A 120 11.69 -14.98 4.74
CA SER A 120 11.79 -16.31 4.16
C SER A 120 13.17 -16.60 3.56
N GLU A 121 13.84 -15.59 2.98
CA GLU A 121 15.20 -15.73 2.44
C GLU A 121 16.22 -16.13 3.50
N VAL A 122 16.15 -15.52 4.69
CA VAL A 122 17.07 -15.86 5.79
C VAL A 122 16.90 -17.32 6.21
N ILE A 123 15.67 -17.84 6.20
CA ILE A 123 15.37 -19.22 6.60
C ILE A 123 15.77 -20.22 5.51
N VAL A 124 15.51 -19.90 4.23
CA VAL A 124 15.65 -20.84 3.10
C VAL A 124 17.04 -20.78 2.45
N LEU A 125 17.64 -19.60 2.36
CA LEU A 125 18.89 -19.37 1.64
C LEU A 125 20.10 -19.21 2.57
N ASP A 126 19.89 -19.22 3.90
CA ASP A 126 20.89 -19.00 4.95
C ASP A 126 21.82 -17.80 4.67
N ARG A 127 21.26 -16.78 4.00
CA ARG A 127 21.98 -15.58 3.56
C ARG A 127 21.61 -14.45 4.50
N SER A 128 22.62 -13.83 5.13
CA SER A 128 22.40 -12.58 5.86
C SER A 128 22.12 -11.47 4.86
N ASN A 129 20.85 -11.12 4.70
CA ASN A 129 20.43 -10.15 3.69
C ASN A 129 20.13 -8.80 4.34
N LEU A 130 20.75 -7.72 3.82
CA LEU A 130 20.49 -6.33 4.24
C LEU A 130 19.00 -5.96 4.11
N ILE A 131 18.27 -6.66 3.24
CA ILE A 131 16.86 -6.42 2.96
C ILE A 131 15.98 -6.63 4.18
N LEU A 132 16.26 -7.63 5.03
CA LEU A 132 15.44 -7.92 6.21
C LEU A 132 15.45 -6.76 7.23
N PRO A 133 16.61 -6.27 7.72
CA PRO A 133 16.65 -5.12 8.62
C PRO A 133 16.13 -3.83 7.95
N LEU A 134 16.36 -3.64 6.65
CA LEU A 134 15.79 -2.51 5.89
C LEU A 134 14.26 -2.58 5.78
N SER A 135 13.69 -3.77 5.59
CA SER A 135 12.24 -3.97 5.53
C SER A 135 11.61 -3.75 6.91
N PHE A 136 12.27 -4.20 7.97
CA PHE A 136 11.84 -3.94 9.34
C PHE A 136 11.86 -2.44 9.67
N LEU A 137 12.89 -1.72 9.26
CA LEU A 137 12.93 -0.26 9.35
C LEU A 137 11.79 0.38 8.56
N GLY A 138 11.53 -0.10 7.35
CA GLY A 138 10.37 0.30 6.53
C GLY A 138 9.04 0.12 7.28
N LEU A 139 8.88 -1.00 7.99
CA LEU A 139 7.69 -1.28 8.79
C LEU A 139 7.50 -0.24 9.91
N VAL A 140 8.58 0.11 10.61
CA VAL A 140 8.56 1.18 11.63
C VAL A 140 8.15 2.53 11.01
N LEU A 141 8.63 2.83 9.80
CA LEU A 141 8.24 4.04 9.09
C LEU A 141 6.76 4.03 8.67
N ILE A 142 6.22 2.88 8.28
CA ILE A 142 4.78 2.74 7.97
C ILE A 142 3.92 3.06 9.17
N PHE A 143 4.24 2.56 10.38
CA PHE A 143 3.46 2.92 11.56
C PHE A 143 3.45 4.43 11.83
N ASN A 144 4.57 5.11 11.58
CA ASN A 144 4.63 6.57 11.67
C ASN A 144 3.81 7.25 10.56
N ALA A 145 3.90 6.75 9.32
CA ALA A 145 3.12 7.24 8.20
C ALA A 145 1.61 7.04 8.41
N GLN A 146 1.20 5.90 8.97
CA GLN A 146 -0.18 5.56 9.31
C GLN A 146 -0.76 6.54 10.34
N LYS A 147 -0.01 6.84 11.40
CA LYS A 147 -0.42 7.86 12.38
C LYS A 147 -0.58 9.25 11.74
N TYR A 148 0.33 9.62 10.84
CA TYR A 148 0.24 10.89 10.12
C TYR A 148 -0.94 10.90 9.15
N PHE A 149 -1.21 9.77 8.48
CA PHE A 149 -2.31 9.55 7.56
C PHE A 149 -3.67 9.71 8.25
N TYR A 150 -3.95 8.93 9.30
CA TYR A 150 -5.20 9.05 10.05
C TYR A 150 -5.42 10.45 10.61
N LYS A 151 -4.37 11.09 11.14
CA LYS A 151 -4.47 12.47 11.61
C LYS A 151 -4.79 13.44 10.46
N THR A 152 -4.34 13.16 9.24
CA THR A 152 -4.69 13.99 8.07
C THR A 152 -6.15 13.80 7.70
N ILE A 153 -6.65 12.56 7.67
CA ILE A 153 -8.07 12.28 7.46
C ILE A 153 -8.92 13.03 8.50
N ALA A 154 -8.60 12.91 9.78
CA ALA A 154 -9.34 13.58 10.85
C ALA A 154 -9.41 15.11 10.69
N ILE A 155 -8.33 15.74 10.20
CA ILE A 155 -8.30 17.18 9.94
C ILE A 155 -9.09 17.53 8.67
N VAL A 156 -8.81 16.84 7.58
CA VAL A 156 -9.31 17.20 6.23
C VAL A 156 -10.78 16.84 6.07
N ARG A 157 -11.16 15.65 6.55
CA ARG A 157 -12.51 15.08 6.42
C ARG A 157 -13.37 15.26 7.66
N GLN A 158 -12.81 15.80 8.76
CA GLN A 158 -13.50 15.92 10.05
C GLN A 158 -14.07 14.58 10.55
N PHE A 159 -13.41 13.47 10.20
CA PHE A 159 -13.82 12.11 10.53
C PHE A 159 -12.68 11.36 11.21
N ASP A 160 -12.91 10.87 12.43
CA ASP A 160 -11.90 10.10 13.17
C ASP A 160 -11.99 8.62 12.84
N LEU A 161 -11.14 8.16 11.92
CA LEU A 161 -11.11 6.77 11.50
C LEU A 161 -10.28 5.95 12.50
N ALA A 162 -10.91 4.91 13.05
CA ALA A 162 -10.27 4.00 13.99
C ALA A 162 -9.05 3.30 13.36
N PHE A 163 -8.00 3.09 14.17
CA PHE A 163 -6.76 2.45 13.73
C PHE A 163 -6.99 1.04 13.18
N PHE A 164 -7.91 0.28 13.78
CA PHE A 164 -8.42 -1.01 13.32
C PHE A 164 -9.87 -0.88 12.86
N SER A 165 -10.09 -0.13 11.78
CA SER A 165 -11.42 0.10 11.23
C SER A 165 -12.03 -1.19 10.67
N THR A 166 -13.30 -1.41 11.00
CA THR A 166 -14.12 -2.46 10.40
C THR A 166 -14.66 -2.00 9.04
N PRO A 167 -15.18 -2.92 8.19
CA PRO A 167 -15.86 -2.52 6.95
C PRO A 167 -17.02 -1.56 7.19
N LYS A 168 -17.67 -1.62 8.36
CA LYS A 168 -18.72 -0.69 8.75
C LYS A 168 -18.16 0.71 9.02
N ASP A 169 -17.08 0.82 9.78
CA ASP A 169 -16.46 2.12 10.10
C ASP A 169 -15.95 2.81 8.82
N TYR A 170 -15.41 2.02 7.88
CA TYR A 170 -14.99 2.55 6.58
C TYR A 170 -16.18 2.95 5.71
N LEU A 171 -17.30 2.22 5.77
CA LEU A 171 -18.53 2.61 5.10
C LEU A 171 -19.09 3.92 5.68
N ASP A 172 -19.04 4.11 7.00
CA ASP A 172 -19.46 5.35 7.66
C ASP A 172 -18.55 6.53 7.25
N TYR A 173 -17.25 6.29 7.07
CA TYR A 173 -16.31 7.25 6.49
C TYR A 173 -16.68 7.63 5.05
N VAL A 174 -16.97 6.65 4.17
CA VAL A 174 -17.40 6.92 2.79
C VAL A 174 -18.76 7.62 2.76
N ASN A 175 -19.66 7.34 3.71
CA ASN A 175 -20.95 8.01 3.82
C ASN A 175 -20.84 9.46 4.28
N SER A 176 -19.69 9.89 4.84
CA SER A 176 -19.44 11.29 5.18
C SER A 176 -19.02 12.14 3.98
N TYR A 177 -18.82 11.53 2.81
CA TYR A 177 -18.44 12.23 1.59
C TYR A 177 -19.65 12.97 0.99
N ASP A 178 -19.38 13.96 0.14
CA ASP A 178 -20.41 14.56 -0.69
C ASP A 178 -21.05 13.51 -1.62
N GLU A 179 -22.29 13.73 -2.04
CA GLU A 179 -23.07 12.77 -2.82
C GLU A 179 -22.37 12.36 -4.12
N GLY A 180 -21.77 13.32 -4.83
CA GLY A 180 -21.03 13.06 -6.06
C GLY A 180 -19.78 12.21 -5.82
N GLU A 181 -19.00 12.55 -4.79
CA GLU A 181 -17.79 11.81 -4.42
C GLU A 181 -18.12 10.38 -3.96
N ARG A 182 -19.17 10.23 -3.15
CA ARG A 182 -19.67 8.94 -2.68
C ARG A 182 -20.12 8.07 -3.84
N GLN A 183 -20.89 8.62 -4.78
CA GLN A 183 -21.36 7.87 -5.96
C GLN A 183 -20.18 7.40 -6.82
N ALA A 184 -19.21 8.28 -7.09
CA ALA A 184 -18.01 7.93 -7.82
C ALA A 184 -17.19 6.82 -7.12
N ASN A 185 -17.05 6.91 -5.79
CA ASN A 185 -16.36 5.90 -4.98
C ASN A 185 -17.07 4.53 -5.05
N LEU A 186 -18.39 4.50 -4.86
CA LEU A 186 -19.18 3.27 -4.92
C LEU A 186 -19.16 2.64 -6.32
N GLU A 187 -19.29 3.44 -7.38
CA GLU A 187 -19.20 2.96 -8.76
C GLU A 187 -17.82 2.36 -9.04
N GLN A 188 -16.76 3.07 -8.68
CA GLN A 188 -15.40 2.60 -8.92
C GLN A 188 -15.08 1.36 -8.08
N SER A 189 -15.50 1.32 -6.83
CA SER A 189 -15.34 0.15 -5.96
C SER A 189 -16.06 -1.07 -6.51
N PHE A 190 -17.28 -0.89 -7.04
CA PHE A 190 -18.03 -1.95 -7.71
C PHE A 190 -17.31 -2.44 -8.98
N ARG A 191 -16.80 -1.52 -9.82
CA ARG A 191 -16.01 -1.88 -11.02
C ARG A 191 -14.77 -2.68 -10.65
N ILE A 192 -14.03 -2.28 -9.62
CA ILE A 192 -12.85 -3.00 -9.13
C ILE A 192 -13.22 -4.39 -8.64
N LEU A 193 -14.29 -4.51 -7.82
CA LEU A 193 -14.76 -5.80 -7.33
C LEU A 193 -15.16 -6.74 -8.47
N PHE A 194 -15.89 -6.21 -9.46
CA PHE A 194 -16.30 -6.98 -10.62
C PHE A 194 -15.10 -7.41 -11.47
N GLN A 195 -14.13 -6.52 -11.70
CA GLN A 195 -12.89 -6.84 -12.40
C GLN A 195 -12.07 -7.91 -11.67
N LEU A 196 -11.96 -7.80 -10.35
CA LEU A 196 -11.28 -8.77 -9.50
C LEU A 196 -11.90 -10.16 -9.68
N ASN A 197 -13.22 -10.25 -9.52
CA ASN A 197 -13.94 -11.51 -9.58
C ASN A 197 -13.95 -12.14 -10.98
N GLN A 198 -14.21 -11.33 -12.02
CA GLN A 198 -14.45 -11.85 -13.36
C GLN A 198 -13.19 -12.01 -14.23
N TYR A 199 -12.12 -11.26 -13.94
CA TYR A 199 -10.92 -11.26 -14.77
C TYR A 199 -9.65 -11.58 -14.00
N VAL A 200 -9.43 -10.93 -12.85
CA VAL A 200 -8.16 -11.10 -12.11
C VAL A 200 -8.06 -12.48 -11.48
N LEU A 201 -9.06 -12.94 -10.72
CA LEU A 201 -9.03 -14.27 -10.10
C LEU A 201 -8.97 -15.39 -11.15
N PRO A 202 -9.77 -15.38 -12.24
CA PRO A 202 -9.58 -16.29 -13.38
C PRO A 202 -8.18 -16.26 -13.99
N GLY A 203 -7.64 -15.07 -14.22
CA GLY A 203 -6.28 -14.90 -14.74
C GLY A 203 -5.21 -15.48 -13.80
N LEU A 204 -5.39 -15.34 -12.48
CA LEU A 204 -4.49 -15.92 -11.49
C LEU A 204 -4.47 -17.44 -11.53
N TYR A 205 -5.60 -18.12 -11.75
CA TYR A 205 -5.59 -19.58 -11.94
C TYR A 205 -4.71 -19.99 -13.12
N PHE A 206 -4.85 -19.27 -14.24
CA PHE A 206 -4.03 -19.55 -15.43
C PHE A 206 -2.54 -19.28 -15.18
N LEU A 207 -2.20 -18.17 -14.50
CA LEU A 207 -0.82 -17.85 -14.17
C LEU A 207 -0.20 -18.88 -13.22
N ILE A 208 -0.91 -19.31 -12.18
CA ILE A 208 -0.45 -20.36 -11.26
C ILE A 208 -0.23 -21.67 -12.02
N ALA A 209 -1.16 -22.05 -12.91
CA ALA A 209 -1.02 -23.24 -13.75
C ALA A 209 0.22 -23.16 -14.65
N LEU A 210 0.45 -22.00 -15.27
CA LEU A 210 1.62 -21.76 -16.11
C LEU A 210 2.92 -21.86 -15.32
N PHE A 211 3.01 -21.21 -14.15
CA PHE A 211 4.19 -21.32 -13.29
C PHE A 211 4.42 -22.75 -12.82
N SER A 212 3.36 -23.46 -12.42
CA SER A 212 3.42 -24.86 -12.02
C SER A 212 3.98 -25.77 -13.13
N LEU A 213 3.59 -25.52 -14.39
CA LEU A 213 4.13 -26.23 -15.54
C LEU A 213 5.60 -25.89 -15.82
N LEU A 214 5.99 -24.62 -15.69
CA LEU A 214 7.35 -24.16 -15.94
C LEU A 214 8.35 -24.63 -14.87
N THR A 215 7.94 -24.69 -13.61
CA THR A 215 8.80 -25.13 -12.51
C THR A 215 8.75 -26.64 -12.26
N GLY A 216 7.74 -27.33 -12.78
CA GLY A 216 7.48 -28.74 -12.50
C GLY A 216 6.93 -28.99 -11.08
N GLU A 217 6.63 -27.94 -10.31
CA GLU A 217 6.07 -28.06 -8.97
C GLU A 217 4.57 -27.79 -8.95
N ILE A 218 3.82 -28.62 -8.22
CA ILE A 218 2.37 -28.47 -8.08
C ILE A 218 2.06 -27.41 -7.02
N GLN A 219 1.64 -26.22 -7.45
CA GLN A 219 1.31 -25.09 -6.58
C GLN A 219 -0.12 -25.20 -5.97
N LEU A 220 -0.46 -26.36 -5.41
CA LEU A 220 -1.82 -26.68 -4.95
C LEU A 220 -2.36 -25.67 -3.92
N LEU A 221 -1.52 -25.24 -2.98
CA LEU A 221 -1.93 -24.27 -1.96
C LEU A 221 -2.34 -22.93 -2.58
N ALA A 222 -1.64 -22.47 -3.63
CA ALA A 222 -1.99 -21.23 -4.33
C ALA A 222 -3.34 -21.35 -5.03
N PHE A 223 -3.62 -22.50 -5.69
CA PHE A 223 -4.93 -22.78 -6.27
C PHE A 223 -6.06 -22.74 -5.23
N LEU A 224 -5.87 -23.39 -4.08
CA LEU A 224 -6.86 -23.42 -3.01
C LEU A 224 -7.13 -22.02 -2.44
N LEU A 225 -6.10 -21.19 -2.28
CA LEU A 225 -6.26 -19.82 -1.79
C LEU A 225 -7.04 -18.95 -2.77
N VAL A 226 -6.70 -18.98 -4.07
CA VAL A 226 -7.46 -18.25 -5.10
C VAL A 226 -8.91 -18.77 -5.16
N GLY A 227 -9.08 -20.10 -5.08
CA GLY A 227 -10.37 -20.79 -4.93
C GLY A 227 -11.23 -20.24 -3.81
N ALA A 228 -10.68 -20.23 -2.60
CA ALA A 228 -11.37 -19.78 -1.40
C ALA A 228 -11.78 -18.31 -1.50
N ILE A 229 -10.91 -17.44 -2.01
CA ILE A 229 -11.24 -16.01 -2.20
C ILE A 229 -12.37 -15.84 -3.21
N HIS A 230 -12.32 -16.57 -4.32
CA HIS A 230 -13.34 -16.49 -5.37
C HIS A 230 -14.71 -16.94 -4.86
N ILE A 231 -14.76 -18.06 -4.12
CA ILE A 231 -15.98 -18.55 -3.48
C ILE A 231 -16.48 -17.55 -2.42
N TYR A 232 -15.58 -17.02 -1.59
CA TYR A 232 -15.92 -16.07 -0.54
C TYR A 232 -16.65 -14.84 -1.10
N ILE A 233 -16.15 -14.25 -2.19
CA ILE A 233 -16.80 -13.10 -2.83
C ILE A 233 -18.24 -13.45 -3.23
N GLY A 234 -18.46 -14.60 -3.87
CA GLY A 234 -19.79 -15.06 -4.27
C GLY A 234 -20.73 -15.28 -3.08
N VAL A 235 -20.26 -15.92 -2.00
CA VAL A 235 -21.05 -16.14 -0.78
C VAL A 235 -21.43 -14.83 -0.11
N MET A 236 -20.52 -13.86 -0.06
CA MET A 236 -20.76 -12.56 0.57
C MET A 236 -21.74 -11.67 -0.19
N GLN A 237 -22.10 -12.02 -1.43
CA GLN A 237 -23.16 -11.33 -2.17
C GLN A 237 -24.57 -11.84 -1.79
N LEU A 238 -24.71 -13.02 -1.17
CA LEU A 238 -26.01 -13.61 -0.83
C LEU A 238 -26.89 -12.74 0.09
N PRO A 239 -26.37 -12.04 1.12
CA PRO A 239 -27.20 -11.18 1.98
C PRO A 239 -27.90 -10.05 1.21
N MET A 240 -27.25 -9.52 0.16
CA MET A 240 -27.85 -8.48 -0.69
C MET A 240 -29.10 -9.02 -1.39
N VAL A 241 -29.00 -10.20 -2.01
CA VAL A 241 -30.12 -10.84 -2.71
C VAL A 241 -31.28 -11.09 -1.75
N LYS A 242 -31.00 -11.68 -0.57
CA LYS A 242 -32.01 -11.96 0.45
C LYS A 242 -32.70 -10.70 0.99
N ARG A 243 -31.97 -9.59 1.10
CA ARG A 243 -32.51 -8.33 1.64
C ARG A 243 -33.41 -7.61 0.63
N TYR A 244 -33.06 -7.66 -0.66
CA TYR A 244 -33.72 -6.88 -1.70
C TYR A 244 -34.85 -7.64 -2.40
N PHE A 245 -34.70 -8.95 -2.63
CA PHE A 245 -35.66 -9.76 -3.41
C PHE A 245 -36.44 -10.74 -2.53
N LYS A 246 -37.05 -10.26 -1.44
CA LYS A 246 -37.84 -11.08 -0.50
C LYS A 246 -38.82 -12.03 -1.22
#